data_AF-A0A0G1PFJ1-F1
#
_entry.id   AF-A0A0G1PFJ1-F1
#
_cell.length_a   1.000
_cell.length_b   1.000
_cell.length_c   1.000
_cell.angle_alpha   90.00
_cell.angle_beta   90.00
_cell.angle_gamma   90.00
#
_symmetry.space_group_name_H-M   'P 1'
#
loop_
_entity.id
_entity.type
_entity.pdbx_description
1 polymer ?
#
loop_
_entity_poly.entity_id
_entity_poly.type
_entity_poly.pdbx_seq_one_letter_code
_entity_poly.pdbx_strand_id
1 'polypeptide(L)'
;MNNWDDDSQTTTGTMLSDVLFNPGMIFFMLFLMVLVFVNPPKKQTAAEAVVKMPGNIMVWIRWPDYVDVDVDLWARAPGDRPVGYSNRAGNTFNLLRDDLGNSRDTTKLNYEVIFGRDTPDGRYTVNVHLFRNGSELTEVPVEADIFISYGSRADSIAKKRVVLTKVGQEITIANFVLENRKLVGKPDIVFTPLRAAVGESQ
;
A
#
# COMPACT_ATOMS: atom_id res chain seq x y z
N MET A 1 -41.88 -54.45 55.79
CA MET A 1 -40.56 -54.20 55.20
C MET A 1 -40.54 -52.78 54.67
N ASN A 2 -39.50 -52.05 55.04
CA ASN A 2 -39.32 -50.60 54.90
C ASN A 2 -38.86 -50.27 53.46
N ASN A 3 -39.63 -49.45 52.74
CA ASN A 3 -39.30 -48.98 51.38
C ASN A 3 -38.58 -47.61 51.46
N TRP A 4 -37.28 -47.61 51.75
CA TRP A 4 -36.45 -46.41 51.97
C TRP A 4 -35.30 -46.28 50.95
N ASP A 5 -35.51 -46.71 49.69
CA ASP A 5 -34.42 -46.76 48.70
C ASP A 5 -34.64 -45.90 47.43
N ASP A 6 -35.55 -44.90 47.43
CA ASP A 6 -35.85 -44.10 46.21
C ASP A 6 -35.43 -42.60 46.27
N ASP A 7 -35.11 -42.05 47.45
CA ASP A 7 -34.75 -40.61 47.57
C ASP A 7 -33.27 -40.31 47.29
N SER A 8 -32.38 -41.30 47.38
CA SER A 8 -30.93 -41.09 47.21
C SER A 8 -30.51 -40.91 45.75
N GLN A 9 -31.16 -41.61 44.82
CA GLN A 9 -30.86 -41.52 43.38
C GLN A 9 -31.30 -40.16 42.80
N THR A 10 -32.47 -39.67 43.21
CA THR A 10 -33.06 -38.39 42.75
C THR A 10 -32.28 -37.19 43.29
N THR A 11 -31.83 -37.26 44.54
CA THR A 11 -31.00 -36.22 45.18
C THR A 11 -29.59 -36.17 44.59
N THR A 12 -28.99 -37.32 44.28
CA THR A 12 -27.64 -37.36 43.68
C THR A 12 -27.65 -36.84 42.24
N GLY A 13 -28.68 -37.14 41.45
CA GLY A 13 -28.84 -36.62 40.08
C GLY A 13 -29.06 -35.11 40.02
N THR A 14 -29.81 -34.55 40.98
CA THR A 14 -30.02 -33.10 41.11
C THR A 14 -28.77 -32.38 41.60
N MET A 15 -28.06 -32.94 42.58
CA MET A 15 -26.77 -32.39 43.05
C MET A 15 -25.68 -32.42 41.97
N LEU A 16 -25.58 -33.50 41.19
CA LEU A 16 -24.63 -33.60 40.09
C LEU A 16 -24.98 -32.61 38.97
N SER A 17 -26.27 -32.45 38.67
CA SER A 17 -26.75 -31.47 37.71
C SER A 17 -26.42 -30.05 38.18
N ASP A 18 -26.64 -29.69 39.45
CA ASP A 18 -26.30 -28.35 39.95
C ASP A 18 -24.79 -28.07 39.94
N VAL A 19 -23.96 -29.06 40.31
CA VAL A 19 -22.50 -28.91 40.33
C VAL A 19 -21.90 -28.85 38.92
N LEU A 20 -22.55 -29.42 37.90
CA LEU A 20 -22.06 -29.34 36.50
C LEU A 20 -22.66 -28.15 35.75
N PHE A 21 -23.95 -27.87 35.94
CA PHE A 21 -24.70 -26.89 35.15
C PHE A 21 -24.42 -25.46 35.61
N ASN A 22 -24.29 -25.22 36.91
CA ASN A 22 -24.05 -23.87 37.45
C ASN A 22 -22.67 -23.31 37.07
N PRO A 23 -21.53 -23.98 37.36
CA PRO A 23 -20.23 -23.50 36.90
C PRO A 23 -20.09 -23.54 35.37
N GLY A 24 -20.77 -24.47 34.68
CA GLY A 24 -20.84 -24.51 33.23
C GLY A 24 -21.50 -23.26 32.63
N MET A 25 -22.62 -22.81 33.20
CA MET A 25 -23.28 -21.56 32.79
C MET A 25 -22.41 -20.33 33.05
N ILE A 26 -21.71 -20.29 34.20
CA ILE A 26 -20.80 -19.19 34.53
C ILE A 26 -19.63 -19.15 33.53
N PHE A 27 -19.03 -20.30 33.22
CA PHE A 27 -17.97 -20.40 32.21
C PHE A 27 -18.46 -19.97 30.82
N PHE A 28 -19.67 -20.38 30.43
CA PHE A 28 -20.27 -19.99 29.15
C PHE A 28 -20.53 -18.48 29.07
N MET A 29 -21.02 -17.85 30.14
CA MET A 29 -21.18 -16.39 30.22
C MET A 29 -19.83 -15.65 30.13
N LEU A 30 -18.79 -16.15 30.81
CA LEU A 30 -17.43 -15.61 30.68
C LEU A 30 -16.90 -15.74 29.26
N PHE A 31 -17.15 -16.88 28.58
CA PHE A 31 -16.76 -17.09 27.19
C PHE A 31 -17.45 -16.10 26.24
N LEU A 32 -18.77 -15.85 26.42
CA LEU A 32 -19.49 -14.83 25.65
C LEU A 32 -18.96 -13.42 25.92
N MET A 33 -18.61 -13.10 27.16
CA MET A 33 -17.97 -11.82 27.52
C MET A 33 -16.63 -11.69 26.79
N VAL A 34 -15.79 -12.73 26.80
CA VAL A 34 -14.54 -12.75 26.04
C VAL A 34 -14.80 -12.56 24.55
N LEU A 35 -15.83 -13.15 23.94
CA LEU A 35 -16.15 -12.90 22.53
C LEU A 35 -16.55 -11.45 22.23
N VAL A 36 -17.19 -10.75 23.18
CA VAL A 36 -17.50 -9.31 23.03
C VAL A 36 -16.25 -8.44 23.21
N PHE A 37 -15.32 -8.82 24.09
CA PHE A 37 -14.06 -8.09 24.32
C PHE A 37 -12.93 -8.44 23.34
N VAL A 38 -12.95 -9.64 22.78
CA VAL A 38 -12.17 -10.03 21.61
C VAL A 38 -12.85 -9.36 20.43
N ASN A 39 -12.62 -8.05 20.34
CA ASN A 39 -12.70 -7.38 19.06
C ASN A 39 -11.90 -8.25 18.09
N PRO A 40 -12.48 -8.72 16.96
CA PRO A 40 -11.63 -9.24 15.91
C PRO A 40 -10.56 -8.16 15.68
N PRO A 41 -9.27 -8.51 15.50
CA PRO A 41 -8.37 -7.52 14.95
C PRO A 41 -9.07 -7.10 13.66
N LYS A 42 -9.70 -5.91 13.68
CA LYS A 42 -10.02 -5.21 12.47
C LYS A 42 -8.71 -5.32 11.75
N LYS A 43 -8.68 -6.05 10.63
CA LYS A 43 -7.58 -5.96 9.69
C LYS A 43 -7.36 -4.47 9.62
N GLN A 44 -6.27 -4.01 10.22
CA GLN A 44 -5.87 -2.64 10.12
C GLN A 44 -5.59 -2.55 8.64
N THR A 45 -6.63 -2.23 7.88
CA THR A 45 -6.50 -1.65 6.57
C THR A 45 -5.46 -0.58 6.80
N ALA A 46 -4.43 -0.57 5.96
CA ALA A 46 -3.26 0.29 6.04
C ALA A 46 -3.58 1.81 5.99
N ALA A 47 -4.78 2.22 6.40
CA ALA A 47 -5.34 3.55 6.52
C ALA A 47 -5.07 4.22 7.88
N GLU A 48 -4.63 3.49 8.93
CA GLU A 48 -4.37 4.09 10.26
C GLU A 48 -2.88 4.15 10.66
N ALA A 49 -1.98 3.64 9.82
CA ALA A 49 -0.61 4.15 9.85
C ALA A 49 -0.67 5.54 9.19
N VAL A 50 -0.98 6.57 9.98
CA VAL A 50 -0.72 7.96 9.61
C VAL A 50 0.80 8.11 9.54
N VAL A 51 1.39 7.56 8.48
CA VAL A 51 2.70 7.96 8.00
C VAL A 51 2.47 9.41 7.62
N LYS A 52 2.88 10.32 8.49
CA LYS A 52 2.93 11.75 8.20
C LYS A 52 3.77 11.88 6.94
N MET A 53 3.10 11.95 5.79
CA MET A 53 3.77 12.05 4.51
C MET A 53 4.56 13.37 4.53
N PRO A 54 5.88 13.36 4.29
CA PRO A 54 6.67 14.59 4.27
C PRO A 54 6.26 15.54 3.13
N GLY A 55 5.42 15.10 2.19
CA GLY A 55 4.88 15.91 1.10
C GLY A 55 3.36 15.80 0.96
N ASN A 56 2.81 16.68 0.12
CA ASN A 56 1.40 16.71 -0.23
C ASN A 56 1.03 15.62 -1.24
N ILE A 57 1.98 15.15 -2.05
CA ILE A 57 1.81 14.00 -2.95
C ILE A 57 2.96 13.02 -2.66
N MET A 58 2.65 11.72 -2.67
CA MET A 58 3.67 10.67 -2.65
C MET A 58 3.37 9.69 -3.78
N VAL A 59 4.41 9.35 -4.53
CA VAL A 59 4.39 8.28 -5.52
C VAL A 59 5.42 7.26 -5.07
N TRP A 60 4.98 6.03 -4.88
CA TRP A 60 5.80 4.93 -4.42
C TRP A 60 5.71 3.78 -5.41
N ILE A 61 6.85 3.20 -5.76
CA ILE A 61 6.91 1.97 -6.55
C ILE A 61 7.77 0.92 -5.85
N ARG A 62 7.44 -0.34 -6.07
CA ARG A 62 8.20 -1.50 -5.59
C ARG A 62 8.20 -2.61 -6.63
N TRP A 63 9.31 -3.31 -6.77
CA TRP A 63 9.42 -4.52 -7.60
C TRP A 63 10.05 -5.66 -6.78
N PRO A 64 10.24 -6.88 -7.32
CA PRO A 64 10.78 -7.99 -6.54
C PRO A 64 12.09 -7.59 -5.87
N ASP A 65 12.24 -7.97 -4.60
CA ASP A 65 13.46 -7.73 -3.84
C ASP A 65 14.58 -8.69 -4.28
N TYR A 66 15.82 -8.41 -3.88
CA TYR A 66 16.98 -9.28 -4.10
C TYR A 66 17.35 -9.56 -5.57
N VAL A 67 16.73 -8.89 -6.54
CA VAL A 67 17.06 -9.01 -7.98
C VAL A 67 17.82 -7.77 -8.46
N ASP A 68 18.80 -7.96 -9.35
CA ASP A 68 19.53 -6.85 -9.98
C ASP A 68 18.71 -6.25 -11.13
N VAL A 69 17.66 -5.52 -10.78
CA VAL A 69 16.78 -4.84 -11.73
C VAL A 69 16.65 -3.39 -11.31
N ASP A 70 16.83 -2.50 -12.28
CA ASP A 70 16.79 -1.04 -12.13
C ASP A 70 15.52 -0.52 -12.80
N VAL A 71 14.54 -0.13 -11.97
CA VAL A 71 13.26 0.41 -12.41
C VAL A 71 13.18 1.87 -11.98
N ASP A 72 13.18 2.77 -12.94
CA ASP A 72 13.05 4.20 -12.67
C ASP A 72 11.59 4.60 -12.49
N LEU A 73 11.35 5.44 -11.51
CA LEU A 73 10.13 6.20 -11.33
C LEU A 73 10.24 7.58 -11.98
N TRP A 74 9.24 7.92 -12.80
CA TRP A 74 9.13 9.24 -13.42
C TRP A 74 7.79 9.89 -13.08
N ALA A 75 7.82 11.16 -12.69
CA ALA A 75 6.61 11.95 -12.45
C ALA A 75 6.75 13.36 -13.02
N ARG A 76 5.67 13.89 -13.60
CA ARG A 76 5.60 15.27 -14.08
C ARG A 76 4.40 15.97 -13.47
N ALA A 77 4.66 17.14 -12.89
CA ALA A 77 3.63 18.06 -12.40
C ALA A 77 3.21 19.07 -13.50
N PRO A 78 2.05 19.72 -13.36
CA PRO A 78 1.60 20.76 -14.28
C PRO A 78 2.64 21.87 -14.44
N GLY A 79 3.04 22.15 -15.69
CA GLY A 79 4.00 23.22 -16.00
C GLY A 79 5.43 22.97 -15.50
N ASP A 80 5.73 21.77 -14.99
CA ASP A 80 7.05 21.39 -14.50
C ASP A 80 7.73 20.40 -15.46
N ARG A 81 9.04 20.28 -15.34
CA ARG A 81 9.80 19.25 -16.05
C ARG A 81 9.60 17.87 -15.42
N PRO A 82 9.72 16.77 -16.18
CA PRO A 82 9.71 15.44 -15.61
C PRO A 82 10.83 15.25 -14.58
N VAL A 83 10.47 14.66 -13.43
CA VAL A 83 11.37 14.28 -12.35
C VAL A 83 11.58 12.78 -12.37
N GLY A 84 12.84 12.36 -12.29
CA GLY A 84 13.31 10.96 -12.33
C GLY A 84 14.83 10.91 -12.12
N TYR A 85 15.49 9.77 -12.35
CA TYR A 85 16.92 9.58 -12.03
C TYR A 85 17.84 10.69 -12.58
N SER A 86 17.56 11.16 -13.82
CA SER A 86 18.38 12.19 -14.50
C SER A 86 18.02 13.62 -14.05
N ASN A 87 16.85 13.79 -13.43
CA ASN A 87 16.25 15.07 -13.07
C ASN A 87 15.62 14.96 -11.68
N ARG A 88 16.45 14.79 -10.65
CA ARG A 88 16.00 14.34 -9.31
C ARG A 88 15.14 15.34 -8.53
N ALA A 89 15.15 16.61 -8.92
CA ALA A 89 14.38 17.66 -8.26
C ALA A 89 13.73 18.54 -9.31
N GLY A 90 12.45 18.85 -9.17
CA GLY A 90 11.70 19.85 -9.91
C GLY A 90 11.14 20.91 -8.95
N ASN A 91 10.26 21.77 -9.47
CA ASN A 91 9.58 22.76 -8.63
C ASN A 91 8.63 22.05 -7.65
N THR A 92 7.86 21.08 -8.16
CA THR A 92 6.84 20.37 -7.37
C THR A 92 7.38 19.06 -6.79
N PHE A 93 7.94 18.21 -7.65
CA PHE A 93 8.36 16.86 -7.30
C PHE A 93 9.86 16.76 -6.97
N ASN A 94 10.22 15.84 -6.08
CA ASN A 94 11.58 15.44 -5.79
C ASN A 94 11.66 13.92 -5.65
N LEU A 95 12.64 13.32 -6.31
CA LEU A 95 13.02 11.92 -6.13
C LEU A 95 13.78 11.79 -4.81
N LEU A 96 13.21 11.09 -3.85
CA LEU A 96 13.82 10.90 -2.52
C LEU A 96 14.70 9.67 -2.44
N ARG A 97 14.36 8.62 -3.17
CA ARG A 97 15.17 7.41 -3.29
C ARG A 97 15.22 7.00 -4.76
N ASP A 98 16.45 6.85 -5.23
CA ASP A 98 16.89 6.41 -6.55
C ASP A 98 17.58 5.07 -6.33
N ASP A 99 16.96 3.98 -6.76
CA ASP A 99 17.44 2.62 -6.48
C ASP A 99 18.14 2.03 -7.70
N LEU A 100 19.47 2.02 -7.66
CA LEU A 100 20.31 1.52 -8.76
C LEU A 100 20.47 -0.03 -8.75
N GLY A 101 19.62 -0.74 -8.00
CA GLY A 101 19.69 -2.17 -7.74
C GLY A 101 20.86 -2.60 -6.84
N ASN A 102 21.39 -3.81 -7.08
CA ASN A 102 22.41 -4.44 -6.23
C ASN A 102 23.78 -3.71 -6.21
N SER A 103 23.98 -2.72 -7.07
CA SER A 103 25.26 -2.03 -7.20
C SER A 103 25.59 -1.18 -5.96
N ARG A 104 24.58 -0.73 -5.18
CA ARG A 104 24.78 0.16 -4.01
C ARG A 104 23.80 -0.01 -2.84
N ASP A 105 22.84 -0.94 -2.88
CA ASP A 105 21.90 -1.14 -1.77
C ASP A 105 22.35 -2.23 -0.79
N THR A 106 22.46 -1.87 0.49
CA THR A 106 22.73 -2.81 1.59
C THR A 106 21.47 -3.52 2.07
N THR A 107 20.29 -2.96 1.79
CA THR A 107 19.00 -3.51 2.23
C THR A 107 18.42 -4.53 1.26
N LYS A 108 18.89 -4.55 0.00
CA LYS A 108 18.40 -5.40 -1.09
C LYS A 108 16.90 -5.24 -1.36
N LEU A 109 16.34 -4.08 -0.99
CA LEU A 109 14.93 -3.76 -1.11
C LEU A 109 14.75 -2.84 -2.32
N ASN A 110 13.93 -3.27 -3.25
CA ASN A 110 13.82 -2.67 -4.56
C ASN A 110 12.60 -1.74 -4.62
N TYR A 111 12.82 -0.44 -4.37
CA TYR A 111 11.75 0.57 -4.38
C TYR A 111 12.27 1.99 -4.66
N GLU A 112 11.43 2.79 -5.31
CA GLU A 112 11.68 4.23 -5.50
C GLU A 112 10.52 5.07 -4.94
N VAL A 113 10.85 6.31 -4.56
CA VAL A 113 9.86 7.24 -4.01
C VAL A 113 10.05 8.64 -4.56
N ILE A 114 8.99 9.20 -5.13
CA ILE A 114 8.89 10.62 -5.46
C ILE A 114 7.92 11.29 -4.49
N PHE A 115 8.29 12.47 -4.02
CA PHE A 115 7.43 13.33 -3.21
C PHE A 115 7.17 14.67 -3.86
N GLY A 116 5.91 15.10 -3.83
CA GLY A 116 5.47 16.44 -4.21
C GLY A 116 5.26 17.30 -2.96
N ARG A 117 5.95 18.43 -2.88
CA ARG A 117 5.71 19.40 -1.78
C ARG A 117 4.50 20.27 -2.07
N ASP A 118 4.38 20.73 -3.31
CA ASP A 118 3.25 21.52 -3.78
C ASP A 118 2.26 20.64 -4.55
N THR A 119 1.06 21.18 -4.77
CA THR A 119 -0.01 20.54 -5.55
C THR A 119 -0.63 21.59 -6.49
N PRO A 120 0.13 22.11 -7.48
CA PRO A 120 -0.43 23.02 -8.47
C PRO A 120 -1.59 22.36 -9.22
N ASP A 121 -2.57 23.16 -9.61
CA ASP A 121 -3.72 22.66 -10.36
C ASP A 121 -3.31 22.28 -11.79
N GLY A 122 -3.86 21.18 -12.29
CA GLY A 122 -3.63 20.70 -13.65
C GLY A 122 -3.36 19.20 -13.74
N ARG A 123 -2.82 18.78 -14.89
CA ARG A 123 -2.54 17.38 -15.23
C ARG A 123 -1.18 16.91 -14.73
N TYR A 124 -1.20 15.78 -14.04
CA TYR A 124 -0.06 15.02 -13.58
C TYR A 124 0.08 13.74 -14.40
N THR A 125 1.31 13.31 -14.62
CA THR A 125 1.64 12.04 -15.28
C THR A 125 2.66 11.30 -14.44
N VAL A 126 2.45 10.00 -14.22
CA VAL A 126 3.39 9.11 -13.52
C VAL A 126 3.67 7.90 -14.38
N ASN A 127 4.94 7.64 -14.63
CA ASN A 127 5.43 6.53 -15.42
C ASN A 127 6.43 5.68 -14.63
N VAL A 128 6.55 4.43 -15.04
CA VAL A 128 7.66 3.55 -14.65
C VAL A 128 8.42 3.15 -15.89
N HIS A 129 9.72 2.95 -15.72
CA HIS A 129 10.61 2.64 -16.83
C HIS A 129 11.61 1.56 -16.43
N LEU A 130 11.73 0.51 -17.23
CA LEU A 130 12.74 -0.54 -17.01
C LEU A 130 14.08 -0.08 -17.58
N PHE A 131 14.95 0.48 -16.75
CA PHE A 131 16.24 1.03 -17.16
C PHE A 131 17.27 -0.06 -17.46
N ARG A 132 17.38 -1.04 -16.56
CA ARG A 132 18.33 -2.14 -16.66
C ARG A 132 17.71 -3.40 -16.04
N ASN A 133 17.89 -4.52 -16.72
CA ASN A 133 17.56 -5.83 -16.17
C ASN A 133 18.81 -6.70 -16.19
N GLY A 134 19.50 -6.77 -15.05
CA GLY A 134 20.65 -7.64 -14.81
C GLY A 134 20.27 -9.00 -14.23
N SER A 135 18.97 -9.30 -14.13
CA SER A 135 18.44 -10.56 -13.62
C SER A 135 18.00 -11.50 -14.75
N GLU A 136 17.67 -12.74 -14.40
CA GLU A 136 17.09 -13.71 -15.33
C GLU A 136 15.58 -13.55 -15.52
N LEU A 137 14.95 -12.54 -14.89
CA LEU A 137 13.52 -12.32 -14.99
C LEU A 137 13.13 -11.87 -16.41
N THR A 138 12.22 -12.61 -17.04
CA THR A 138 11.57 -12.21 -18.30
C THR A 138 10.45 -11.19 -18.06
N GLU A 139 9.89 -11.17 -16.86
CA GLU A 139 8.81 -10.28 -16.45
C GLU A 139 9.16 -9.63 -15.11
N VAL A 140 9.13 -8.31 -15.06
CA VAL A 140 9.38 -7.51 -13.87
C VAL A 140 8.05 -6.92 -13.41
N PRO A 141 7.39 -7.50 -12.41
CA PRO A 141 6.18 -6.92 -11.84
C PRO A 141 6.52 -5.70 -10.99
N VAL A 142 5.84 -4.59 -11.23
CA VAL A 142 6.00 -3.34 -10.46
C VAL A 142 4.66 -2.99 -9.84
N GLU A 143 4.67 -2.81 -8.52
CA GLU A 143 3.55 -2.30 -7.73
C GLU A 143 3.75 -0.80 -7.54
N ALA A 144 2.75 -0.02 -7.92
CA ALA A 144 2.77 1.44 -7.84
C ALA A 144 1.57 1.94 -7.05
N ASP A 145 1.83 2.78 -6.05
CA ASP A 145 0.82 3.48 -5.27
C ASP A 145 1.04 4.99 -5.35
N ILE A 146 -0.04 5.72 -5.62
CA ILE A 146 -0.07 7.19 -5.68
C ILE A 146 -1.03 7.68 -4.59
N PHE A 147 -0.51 8.54 -3.71
CA PHE A 147 -1.26 9.11 -2.60
C PHE A 147 -1.21 10.63 -2.63
N ILE A 148 -2.29 11.25 -2.17
CA ILE A 148 -2.36 12.67 -1.87
C ILE A 148 -2.70 12.87 -0.40
N SER A 149 -1.96 13.75 0.27
CA SER A 149 -2.13 14.08 1.68
C SER A 149 -2.92 15.39 1.85
N TYR A 150 -3.92 15.33 2.72
CA TYR A 150 -4.72 16.44 3.22
C TYR A 150 -4.46 16.60 4.72
N GLY A 151 -3.25 17.03 5.08
CA GLY A 151 -2.84 17.18 6.48
C GLY A 151 -2.68 15.82 7.16
N SER A 152 -3.64 15.43 8.02
CA SER A 152 -3.59 14.16 8.74
C SER A 152 -4.20 12.97 7.97
N ARG A 153 -4.87 13.24 6.85
CA ARG A 153 -5.50 12.21 6.00
C ARG A 153 -4.70 12.01 4.73
N ALA A 154 -4.60 10.77 4.25
CA ALA A 154 -4.08 10.45 2.92
C ALA A 154 -5.16 9.69 2.13
N ASP A 155 -5.42 10.12 0.89
CA ASP A 155 -6.29 9.42 -0.04
C ASP A 155 -5.46 8.79 -1.17
N SER A 156 -5.81 7.57 -1.58
CA SER A 156 -5.18 6.92 -2.73
C SER A 156 -5.79 7.46 -4.02
N ILE A 157 -4.94 7.96 -4.91
CA ILE A 157 -5.32 8.37 -6.27
C ILE A 157 -5.37 7.15 -7.19
N ALA A 158 -4.32 6.32 -7.14
CA ALA A 158 -4.21 5.11 -7.93
C ALA A 158 -3.36 4.07 -7.20
N LYS A 159 -3.76 2.81 -7.34
CA LYS A 159 -3.00 1.63 -6.95
C LYS A 159 -2.99 0.68 -8.14
N LYS A 160 -1.81 0.39 -8.69
CA LYS A 160 -1.69 -0.36 -9.94
C LYS A 160 -0.54 -1.34 -9.87
N ARG A 161 -0.73 -2.50 -10.47
CA ARG A 161 0.33 -3.46 -10.77
C ARG A 161 0.55 -3.46 -12.27
N VAL A 162 1.80 -3.24 -12.70
CA VAL A 162 2.21 -3.31 -14.11
C VAL A 162 3.32 -4.32 -14.26
N VAL A 163 3.51 -4.84 -15.47
CA VAL A 163 4.57 -5.80 -15.78
C VAL A 163 5.42 -5.21 -16.89
N LEU A 164 6.72 -5.07 -16.62
CA LEU A 164 7.72 -4.63 -17.58
C LEU A 164 8.43 -5.87 -18.14
N THR A 165 8.53 -5.98 -19.46
CA THR A 165 9.05 -7.16 -20.16
C THR A 165 10.29 -6.86 -20.99
N LYS A 166 10.56 -5.59 -21.30
CA LYS A 166 11.68 -5.19 -22.14
C LYS A 166 12.45 -4.01 -21.55
N VAL A 167 13.77 -4.10 -21.57
CA VAL A 167 14.64 -2.95 -21.21
C VAL A 167 14.35 -1.78 -22.15
N GLY A 168 14.19 -0.58 -21.57
CA GLY A 168 13.74 0.63 -22.26
C GLY A 168 12.23 0.80 -22.33
N GLN A 169 11.43 -0.16 -21.83
CA GLN A 169 9.98 -0.04 -21.80
C GLN A 169 9.56 1.00 -20.75
N GLU A 170 8.73 1.94 -21.19
CA GLU A 170 8.09 2.94 -20.35
C GLU A 170 6.57 2.67 -20.34
N ILE A 171 5.96 2.67 -19.16
CA ILE A 171 4.51 2.48 -18.98
C ILE A 171 3.97 3.62 -18.13
N THR A 172 2.88 4.23 -18.59
CA THR A 172 2.12 5.18 -17.77
C THR A 172 1.27 4.44 -16.73
N ILE A 173 1.57 4.71 -15.47
CA ILE A 173 0.81 4.19 -14.32
C ILE A 173 -0.54 4.88 -14.29
N ALA A 174 -0.52 6.22 -14.25
CA ALA A 174 -1.69 7.06 -14.22
C ALA A 174 -1.39 8.46 -14.77
N ASN A 175 -2.36 9.00 -15.51
CA ASN A 175 -2.55 10.43 -15.68
C ASN A 175 -3.74 10.85 -14.82
N PHE A 176 -3.60 11.94 -14.07
CA PHE A 176 -4.68 12.44 -13.23
C PHE A 176 -4.67 13.96 -13.19
N VAL A 177 -5.81 14.56 -12.87
CA VAL A 177 -5.95 16.01 -12.79
C VAL A 177 -6.27 16.39 -11.36
N LEU A 178 -5.56 17.38 -10.82
CA LEU A 178 -5.88 17.99 -9.54
C LEU A 178 -6.42 19.41 -9.76
N GLU A 179 -7.49 19.76 -9.06
CA GLU A 179 -7.99 21.14 -8.93
C GLU A 179 -8.30 21.44 -7.47
N ASN A 180 -7.84 22.57 -6.95
CA ASN A 180 -7.96 22.93 -5.53
C ASN A 180 -7.52 21.79 -4.60
N ARG A 181 -6.42 21.13 -4.95
CA ARG A 181 -5.87 19.94 -4.26
C ARG A 181 -6.73 18.67 -4.32
N LYS A 182 -7.84 18.66 -5.05
CA LYS A 182 -8.73 17.49 -5.17
C LYS A 182 -8.58 16.81 -6.52
N LEU A 183 -8.68 15.48 -6.52
CA LEU A 183 -8.74 14.71 -7.76
C LEU A 183 -10.02 15.06 -8.53
N VAL A 184 -9.86 15.45 -9.79
CA VAL A 184 -10.96 15.73 -10.72
C VAL A 184 -11.04 14.62 -11.75
N GLY A 185 -12.22 14.01 -11.86
CA GLY A 185 -12.47 12.90 -12.78
C GLY A 185 -11.81 11.59 -12.33
N LYS A 186 -11.66 10.67 -13.28
CA LYS A 186 -10.99 9.38 -13.06
C LYS A 186 -9.58 9.44 -13.66
N PRO A 187 -8.57 8.88 -12.97
CA PRO A 187 -7.26 8.70 -13.59
C PRO A 187 -7.36 7.82 -14.84
N ASP A 188 -6.61 8.19 -15.88
CA ASP A 188 -6.48 7.42 -17.11
C ASP A 188 -5.08 6.80 -17.23
N ILE A 189 -4.90 5.90 -18.20
CA ILE A 189 -3.65 5.15 -18.39
C ILE A 189 -3.07 5.36 -19.78
N VAL A 190 -3.47 6.46 -20.45
CA VAL A 190 -3.00 6.78 -21.80
C VAL A 190 -1.50 7.03 -21.75
N PHE A 191 -0.75 6.27 -22.56
CA PHE A 191 0.69 6.38 -22.59
C PHE A 191 1.12 7.81 -22.93
N THR A 192 1.85 8.44 -22.02
CA THR A 192 2.39 9.80 -22.16
C THR A 192 3.87 9.74 -21.84
N PRO A 193 4.77 9.89 -22.82
CA PRO A 193 6.20 9.74 -22.58
C PRO A 193 6.73 10.86 -21.68
N LEU A 194 7.48 10.49 -20.65
CA LEU A 194 8.14 11.43 -19.74
C LEU A 194 9.66 11.45 -19.96
N ARG A 195 10.26 10.33 -20.37
CA ARG A 195 11.69 10.26 -20.66
C ARG A 195 12.05 10.91 -22.00
N ALA A 196 11.24 10.71 -23.04
CA ALA A 196 11.54 11.17 -24.40
C ALA A 196 11.41 12.69 -24.61
N ALA A 197 10.72 13.40 -23.71
CA ALA A 197 10.47 14.84 -23.85
C ALA A 197 11.74 15.72 -23.66
N VAL A 198 12.88 15.13 -23.31
CA VAL A 198 14.18 15.84 -23.17
C VAL A 198 15.03 15.69 -24.44
N GLY A 199 14.56 14.98 -25.47
CA GLY A 199 15.30 14.71 -26.72
C GLY A 199 14.98 15.60 -27.92
N GLU A 200 13.99 16.49 -27.84
CA GLU A 200 13.66 17.43 -28.92
C GLU A 200 13.81 18.88 -28.45
N SER A 201 15.05 19.26 -28.16
CA SER A 201 15.46 20.66 -28.30
C SER A 201 16.95 20.71 -28.62
N GLN A 202 17.22 21.03 -29.89
CA GLN A 202 18.49 21.36 -30.57
C GLN A 202 19.21 20.19 -31.23
#